data_AF-A0AA40VP64-F1
#
_entry.id   AF-A0AA40VP64-F1
#
_cell.length_a   1.000
_cell.length_b   1.000
_cell.length_c   1.000
_cell.angle_alpha   90.00
_cell.angle_beta   90.00
_cell.angle_gamma   90.00
#
_symmetry.space_group_name_H-M   'P 1'
#
loop_
_entity.id
_entity.type
_entity.pdbx_description
1 polymer ?
#
loop_
_entity_poly.entity_id
_entity_poly.type
_entity_poly.pdbx_seq_one_letter_code
_entity_poly.pdbx_strand_id
1 'polypeptide(L)'
;MTKSRLDQIATNQGISLFEVGVRFERFALATIRPGNPIASNGRKFESRLRYNKVRILNVQPDGVVPLPVVTTFAPFFREFADAIFYEAKAVKGTLLPPSYQDSQILGFLDVLGKNPARAAGENPAIVFMTTSDVRKISRKTITEATSRDIGVWHSIACEVAPLSGNLQLGQTALINPGVYLRNFRFPRGYGGPGTPGKI
;
A
#
# COMPACT_ATOMS: atom_id res chain seq x y z
N MET A 1 -1.86 1.98 16.35
CA MET A 1 -3.26 2.27 16.74
C MET A 1 -4.17 1.18 16.19
N THR A 2 -5.00 0.57 17.04
CA THR A 2 -5.93 -0.51 16.62
C THR A 2 -7.16 0.06 15.89
N LYS A 3 -7.88 -0.79 15.15
CA LYS A 3 -9.18 -0.50 14.54
C LYS A 3 -10.23 -0.19 15.60
N SER A 4 -10.22 -0.88 16.75
CA SER A 4 -11.11 -0.52 17.86
C SER A 4 -10.86 0.90 18.36
N ARG A 5 -9.58 1.31 18.45
CA ARG A 5 -9.21 2.66 18.84
C ARG A 5 -9.58 3.68 17.77
N LEU A 6 -9.38 3.34 16.50
CA LEU A 6 -9.82 4.17 15.37
C LEU A 6 -11.33 4.40 15.37
N ASP A 7 -12.12 3.36 15.67
CA ASP A 7 -13.58 3.44 15.79
C ASP A 7 -14.01 4.37 16.93
N GLN A 8 -13.33 4.31 18.07
CA GLN A 8 -13.57 5.25 19.18
C GLN A 8 -13.27 6.70 18.78
N ILE A 9 -12.15 6.94 18.10
CA ILE A 9 -11.78 8.28 17.61
C ILE A 9 -12.85 8.79 16.65
N ALA A 10 -13.30 7.94 15.72
CA ALA A 10 -14.36 8.29 14.77
C ALA A 10 -15.67 8.63 15.47
N THR A 11 -16.14 7.79 16.40
CA THR A 11 -17.37 8.06 17.17
C THR A 11 -17.27 9.37 17.95
N ASN A 12 -16.13 9.65 18.58
CA ASN A 12 -15.90 10.91 19.29
C ASN A 12 -15.92 12.14 18.38
N GLN A 13 -15.69 11.95 17.07
CA GLN A 13 -15.74 13.00 16.04
C GLN A 13 -17.11 13.06 15.32
N GLY A 14 -18.09 12.27 15.74
CA GLY A 14 -19.40 12.18 15.09
C GLY A 14 -19.38 11.46 13.74
N ILE A 15 -18.30 10.72 13.43
CA ILE A 15 -18.17 9.94 12.20
C ILE A 15 -18.87 8.59 12.38
N SER A 16 -19.69 8.22 11.38
CA SER A 16 -20.36 6.91 11.38
C SER A 16 -19.35 5.77 11.24
N LEU A 17 -19.59 4.67 11.96
CA LEU A 17 -18.72 3.47 11.88
C LEU A 17 -18.64 2.88 10.46
N PHE A 18 -19.66 3.10 9.64
CA PHE A 18 -19.68 2.70 8.23
C PHE A 18 -18.72 3.51 7.35
N GLU A 19 -18.37 4.73 7.76
CA GLU A 19 -17.49 5.63 7.01
C GLU A 19 -16.01 5.50 7.43
N VAL A 20 -15.72 4.87 8.56
CA VAL A 20 -14.37 4.82 9.14
C VAL A 20 -13.33 4.28 8.17
N GLY A 21 -13.67 3.24 7.40
CA GLY A 21 -12.75 2.66 6.41
C GLY A 21 -12.38 3.67 5.32
N VAL A 22 -13.37 4.36 4.76
CA VAL A 22 -13.19 5.37 3.71
C VAL A 22 -12.45 6.60 4.24
N ARG A 23 -12.77 7.01 5.47
CA ARG A 23 -12.10 8.13 6.16
C ARG A 23 -10.63 7.81 6.45
N PHE A 24 -10.34 6.59 6.90
CA PHE A 24 -8.99 6.09 7.07
C PHE A 24 -8.20 6.05 5.76
N GLU A 25 -8.82 5.61 4.67
CA GLU A 25 -8.20 5.60 3.34
C GLU A 25 -7.79 7.02 2.91
N ARG A 26 -8.72 7.98 2.99
CA ARG A 26 -8.45 9.39 2.67
C ARG A 26 -7.33 9.96 3.52
N PHE A 27 -7.37 9.72 4.83
CA PHE A 27 -6.29 10.09 5.74
C PHE A 27 -4.95 9.47 5.31
N ALA A 28 -4.91 8.17 5.06
CA ALA A 28 -3.69 7.46 4.74
C ALA A 28 -3.05 7.98 3.46
N LEU A 29 -3.84 8.14 2.39
CA LEU A 29 -3.38 8.68 1.12
C LEU A 29 -2.93 10.14 1.21
N ALA A 30 -3.64 10.96 2.01
CA ALA A 30 -3.29 12.36 2.21
C ALA A 30 -1.99 12.55 3.01
N THR A 31 -1.61 11.57 3.84
CA THR A 31 -0.54 11.75 4.83
C THR A 31 0.70 10.89 4.59
N ILE A 32 0.63 9.81 3.82
CA ILE A 32 1.77 8.90 3.60
C ILE A 32 3.02 9.59 3.04
N ARG A 33 2.86 10.71 2.35
CA ARG A 33 3.93 11.51 1.75
C ARG A 33 3.80 12.98 2.19
N PRO A 34 4.65 13.46 3.11
CA PRO A 34 4.63 14.84 3.56
C PRO A 34 4.66 15.84 2.40
N GLY A 35 3.66 16.73 2.35
CA GLY A 35 3.55 17.77 1.32
C GLY A 35 3.19 17.29 -0.08
N ASN A 36 2.98 15.99 -0.30
CA ASN A 36 2.65 15.43 -1.60
C ASN A 36 1.60 14.31 -1.48
N PRO A 37 0.33 14.66 -1.21
CA PRO A 37 -0.74 13.69 -1.00
C PRO A 37 -0.97 12.82 -2.25
N ILE A 38 -1.37 11.58 -2.02
CA ILE A 38 -1.74 10.67 -3.10
C ILE A 38 -3.23 10.85 -3.40
N ALA A 39 -3.58 11.09 -4.67
CA ALA A 39 -4.98 11.16 -5.07
C ALA A 39 -5.64 9.77 -4.96
N SER A 40 -6.88 9.74 -4.46
CA SER A 40 -7.71 8.54 -4.51
C SER A 40 -7.90 8.09 -5.95
N ASN A 41 -7.80 6.78 -6.18
CA ASN A 41 -7.85 6.20 -7.52
C ASN A 41 -9.19 5.50 -7.78
N GLY A 42 -9.89 5.97 -8.81
CA GLY A 42 -11.12 5.35 -9.35
C GLY A 42 -10.88 4.31 -10.44
N ARG A 43 -9.63 4.19 -10.92
CA ARG A 43 -9.31 3.36 -12.10
C ARG A 43 -9.32 1.88 -11.77
N LYS A 44 -9.85 1.09 -12.70
CA LYS A 44 -9.90 -0.37 -12.65
C LYS A 44 -8.76 -0.95 -13.48
N PHE A 45 -8.09 -1.97 -12.95
CA PHE A 45 -7.00 -2.68 -13.61
C PHE A 45 -7.37 -4.15 -13.78
N GLU A 46 -7.18 -4.69 -14.98
CA GLU A 46 -7.52 -6.08 -15.27
C GLU A 46 -6.55 -7.06 -14.59
N SER A 47 -7.11 -8.02 -13.84
CA SER A 47 -6.39 -9.18 -13.34
C SER A 47 -7.05 -10.49 -13.75
N ARG A 48 -6.35 -11.23 -14.63
CA ARG A 48 -6.73 -12.59 -15.01
C ARG A 48 -6.62 -13.56 -13.84
N LEU A 49 -5.66 -13.37 -12.93
CA LEU A 49 -5.52 -14.23 -11.76
C LEU A 49 -6.66 -14.06 -10.77
N ARG A 50 -7.10 -12.82 -10.51
CA ARG A 50 -8.29 -12.57 -9.69
C ARG A 50 -9.53 -13.17 -10.36
N TYR A 51 -9.69 -12.96 -11.66
CA TYR A 51 -10.79 -13.54 -12.42
C TYR A 51 -10.84 -15.06 -12.31
N ASN A 52 -9.71 -15.75 -12.48
CA ASN A 52 -9.65 -17.21 -12.39
C ASN A 52 -9.96 -17.74 -10.97
N LYS A 53 -9.80 -16.91 -9.92
CA LYS A 53 -10.08 -17.31 -8.54
C LYS A 53 -11.51 -17.02 -8.09
N VAL A 54 -12.04 -15.84 -8.42
CA VAL A 54 -13.32 -15.35 -7.87
C VAL A 54 -14.26 -14.75 -8.92
N ARG A 55 -13.93 -14.87 -10.22
CA ARG A 55 -14.71 -14.33 -11.36
C ARG A 55 -14.89 -12.80 -11.36
N ILE A 56 -14.05 -12.08 -10.62
CA ILE A 56 -13.97 -10.62 -10.66
C ILE A 56 -12.77 -10.23 -11.52
N LEU A 57 -13.02 -9.50 -12.62
CA LEU A 57 -12.00 -9.19 -13.62
C LEU A 57 -11.01 -8.11 -13.16
N ASN A 58 -11.46 -7.17 -12.34
CA ASN A 58 -10.73 -5.94 -12.07
C ASN A 58 -10.26 -5.85 -10.63
N VAL A 59 -9.17 -5.12 -10.40
CA VAL A 59 -8.78 -4.59 -9.09
C VAL A 59 -8.78 -3.08 -9.14
N GLN A 60 -8.96 -2.47 -7.97
CA GLN A 60 -8.92 -1.02 -7.81
C GLN A 60 -8.08 -0.74 -6.57
N PRO A 61 -6.82 -0.31 -6.75
CA PRO A 61 -6.00 0.18 -5.65
C PRO A 61 -6.54 1.53 -5.18
N ASP A 62 -6.41 1.80 -3.88
CA ASP A 62 -6.85 3.05 -3.28
C ASP A 62 -6.06 4.26 -3.81
N GLY A 63 -4.75 4.06 -4.07
CA GLY A 63 -3.90 5.05 -4.72
C GLY A 63 -2.96 4.41 -5.74
N VAL A 64 -2.62 5.16 -6.80
CA VAL A 64 -1.70 4.70 -7.85
C VAL A 64 -0.76 5.84 -8.21
N VAL A 65 0.55 5.57 -8.18
CA VAL A 65 1.57 6.55 -8.56
C VAL A 65 2.62 5.91 -9.46
N PRO A 66 3.31 6.71 -10.28
CA PRO A 66 4.44 6.24 -11.06
C PRO A 66 5.65 5.89 -10.20
N LEU A 67 6.48 4.98 -10.69
CA LEU A 67 7.82 4.71 -10.14
C LEU A 67 8.86 5.58 -10.87
N PRO A 68 9.42 6.62 -10.21
CA PRO A 68 10.53 7.38 -10.77
C PRO A 68 11.84 6.62 -10.59
N VAL A 69 12.62 6.55 -11.66
CA VAL A 69 13.93 5.92 -11.70
C VAL A 69 14.94 6.96 -12.14
N VAL A 70 15.97 7.12 -11.31
CA VAL A 70 17.07 8.05 -11.56
C VAL A 70 18.35 7.24 -11.56
N THR A 71 18.97 7.11 -12.73
CA THR A 71 20.25 6.42 -12.88
C THR A 71 21.38 7.27 -12.32
N THR A 72 22.28 6.64 -11.55
CA THR A 72 23.37 7.34 -10.84
C THR A 72 24.41 7.97 -11.77
N PHE A 73 24.58 7.43 -12.97
CA PHE A 73 25.69 7.77 -13.89
C PHE A 73 25.28 8.67 -15.07
N ALA A 74 24.00 8.99 -15.21
CA ALA A 74 23.50 9.95 -16.19
C ALA A 74 22.10 10.43 -15.74
N PRO A 75 21.73 11.71 -15.94
CA PRO A 75 20.45 12.26 -15.49
C PRO A 75 19.28 11.81 -16.39
N PHE A 76 19.24 10.53 -16.75
CA PHE A 76 18.06 9.94 -17.37
C PHE A 76 17.02 9.71 -16.27
N PHE A 77 16.00 10.57 -16.28
CA PHE A 77 14.79 10.35 -15.55
C PHE A 77 13.90 9.43 -16.38
N ARG A 78 13.68 8.22 -15.88
CA ARG A 78 12.64 7.33 -16.42
C ARG A 78 11.52 7.24 -15.42
N GLU A 79 10.31 7.20 -15.93
CA GLU A 79 9.12 7.06 -15.11
C GLU A 79 8.30 5.90 -15.64
N PHE A 80 7.96 4.97 -14.75
CA PHE A 80 7.06 3.87 -15.07
C PHE A 80 5.69 4.17 -14.47
N ALA A 81 4.72 4.50 -15.33
CA ALA A 81 3.35 4.72 -14.93
C ALA A 81 2.76 3.47 -14.24
N ASP A 82 1.86 3.71 -13.29
CA ASP A 82 1.06 2.67 -12.61
C ASP A 82 1.91 1.54 -11.99
N ALA A 83 3.10 1.89 -11.52
CA ALA A 83 4.07 0.93 -10.99
C ALA A 83 4.06 0.83 -9.46
N ILE A 84 3.36 1.73 -8.76
CA ILE A 84 3.20 1.65 -7.31
C ILE A 84 1.73 1.76 -6.94
N PHE A 85 1.23 0.75 -6.25
CA PHE A 85 -0.14 0.69 -5.73
C PHE A 85 -0.13 0.94 -4.23
N TYR A 86 -1.05 1.78 -3.76
CA TYR A 86 -1.30 2.04 -2.34
C TYR A 86 -2.62 1.40 -1.94
N GLU A 87 -2.62 0.72 -0.81
CA GLU A 87 -3.76 0.00 -0.28
C GLU A 87 -3.94 0.30 1.21
N ALA A 88 -4.96 1.07 1.56
CA ALA A 88 -5.32 1.41 2.92
C ALA A 88 -6.30 0.39 3.50
N LYS A 89 -6.02 -0.16 4.69
CA LYS A 89 -6.92 -1.09 5.38
C LYS A 89 -6.99 -0.86 6.89
N ALA A 90 -8.17 -0.46 7.35
CA ALA A 90 -8.51 -0.35 8.75
C ALA A 90 -9.34 -1.57 9.21
N VAL A 91 -8.65 -2.65 9.58
CA VAL A 91 -9.30 -3.94 9.91
C VAL A 91 -8.80 -4.52 11.23
N LYS A 92 -9.57 -5.44 11.83
CA LYS A 92 -9.23 -6.09 13.11
C LYS A 92 -8.55 -7.44 12.87
N GLY A 93 -7.49 -7.73 13.64
CA GLY A 93 -6.94 -9.08 13.87
C GLY A 93 -6.55 -9.93 12.65
N THR A 94 -6.42 -9.36 11.45
CA THR A 94 -6.23 -10.15 10.23
C THR A 94 -4.80 -10.07 9.69
N LEU A 95 -4.37 -11.16 9.06
CA LEU A 95 -3.29 -11.10 8.08
C LEU A 95 -3.88 -10.60 6.76
N LEU A 96 -3.05 -10.05 5.88
CA LEU A 96 -3.44 -9.69 4.52
C LEU A 96 -2.95 -10.77 3.53
N PRO A 97 -3.66 -11.91 3.38
CA PRO A 97 -3.34 -12.95 2.40
C PRO A 97 -3.69 -12.56 0.97
N PRO A 98 -3.16 -13.26 -0.05
CA PRO A 98 -3.51 -12.97 -1.45
C PRO A 98 -5.02 -13.08 -1.72
N SER A 99 -5.71 -13.96 -0.99
CA SER A 99 -7.15 -14.20 -1.09
C SER A 99 -8.03 -13.12 -0.43
N TYR A 100 -7.44 -12.17 0.28
CA TYR A 100 -8.17 -11.13 1.00
C TYR A 100 -9.09 -10.32 0.07
N GLN A 101 -10.31 -10.03 0.56
CA GLN A 101 -11.33 -9.24 -0.13
C GLN A 101 -11.55 -9.69 -1.58
N ASP A 102 -11.97 -10.95 -1.73
CA ASP A 102 -12.17 -11.59 -3.03
C ASP A 102 -10.91 -11.54 -3.90
N SER A 103 -9.79 -11.95 -3.31
CA SER A 103 -8.48 -12.02 -3.96
C SER A 103 -8.00 -10.71 -4.59
N GLN A 104 -8.35 -9.56 -3.99
CA GLN A 104 -7.94 -8.24 -4.47
C GLN A 104 -6.42 -8.08 -4.43
N ILE A 105 -5.77 -8.56 -3.35
CA ILE A 105 -4.30 -8.52 -3.23
C ILE A 105 -3.64 -9.36 -4.32
N LEU A 106 -4.13 -10.57 -4.58
CA LEU A 106 -3.63 -11.38 -5.70
C LEU A 106 -3.75 -10.64 -7.03
N GLY A 107 -4.86 -9.94 -7.26
CA GLY A 107 -5.04 -9.18 -8.48
C GLY A 107 -4.11 -7.98 -8.60
N PHE A 108 -3.79 -7.28 -7.50
CA PHE A 108 -2.75 -6.25 -7.50
C PHE A 108 -1.40 -6.82 -7.93
N LEU A 109 -1.02 -7.97 -7.37
CA LEU A 109 0.24 -8.63 -7.71
C LEU A 109 0.27 -9.13 -9.16
N ASP A 110 -0.87 -9.52 -9.72
CA ASP A 110 -0.99 -9.87 -11.14
C ASP A 110 -0.74 -8.66 -12.05
N VAL A 111 -1.36 -7.51 -11.73
CA VAL A 111 -1.22 -6.28 -12.51
C VAL A 111 0.21 -5.73 -12.42
N LEU A 112 0.72 -5.54 -11.20
CA LEU A 112 2.08 -5.05 -10.98
C LEU A 112 3.13 -5.98 -11.60
N GLY A 113 2.89 -7.29 -11.55
CA GLY A 113 3.77 -8.28 -12.16
C GLY A 113 3.88 -8.14 -13.69
N LYS A 114 2.95 -7.48 -14.36
CA LYS A 114 3.00 -7.23 -15.82
C LYS A 114 3.50 -5.83 -16.17
N ASN A 115 3.79 -4.99 -15.17
CA ASN A 115 4.18 -3.61 -15.40
C ASN A 115 5.52 -3.54 -16.18
N PRO A 116 5.67 -2.64 -17.18
CA PRO A 116 6.89 -2.48 -17.97
C PRO A 116 8.16 -2.22 -17.14
N ALA A 117 8.04 -1.65 -15.94
CA ALA A 117 9.17 -1.46 -15.02
C ALA A 117 9.91 -2.77 -14.77
N ARG A 118 9.18 -3.89 -14.61
CA ARG A 118 9.78 -5.21 -14.40
C ARG A 118 10.69 -5.63 -15.55
N ALA A 119 10.23 -5.45 -16.78
CA ALA A 119 11.00 -5.76 -17.98
C ALA A 119 12.23 -4.84 -18.13
N ALA A 120 12.11 -3.59 -17.68
CA ALA A 120 13.20 -2.62 -17.66
C ALA A 120 14.20 -2.85 -16.51
N GLY A 121 14.01 -3.88 -15.70
CA GLY A 121 14.90 -4.20 -14.59
C GLY A 121 14.62 -3.39 -13.33
N GLU A 122 13.38 -2.94 -13.13
CA GLU A 122 12.93 -2.20 -11.95
C GLU A 122 11.87 -3.01 -11.21
N ASN A 123 11.57 -2.64 -9.97
CA ASN A 123 10.63 -3.37 -9.12
C ASN A 123 9.39 -2.51 -8.83
N PRO A 124 8.26 -2.78 -9.51
CA PRO A 124 6.96 -2.27 -9.09
C PRO A 124 6.70 -2.61 -7.62
N ALA A 125 5.83 -1.85 -6.96
CA ALA A 125 5.59 -2.03 -5.54
C ALA A 125 4.12 -1.92 -5.14
N ILE A 126 3.79 -2.56 -4.02
CA ILE A 126 2.55 -2.33 -3.28
C ILE A 126 2.89 -1.83 -1.89
N VAL A 127 2.21 -0.76 -1.47
CA VAL A 127 2.34 -0.13 -0.15
C VAL A 127 1.05 -0.34 0.63
N PHE A 128 1.10 -1.19 1.65
CA PHE A 128 0.01 -1.38 2.59
C PHE A 128 0.06 -0.30 3.67
N MET A 129 -1.05 0.39 3.90
CA MET A 129 -1.21 1.37 4.99
C MET A 129 -2.31 0.85 5.91
N THR A 130 -1.97 0.48 7.14
CA THR A 130 -2.92 -0.25 7.99
C THR A 130 -3.03 0.29 9.40
N THR A 131 -4.08 -0.09 10.11
CA THR A 131 -4.08 -0.06 11.57
C THR A 131 -3.07 -1.09 12.12
N SER A 132 -2.68 -0.95 13.39
CA SER A 132 -1.71 -1.86 14.04
C SER A 132 -2.27 -3.26 14.34
N ASP A 133 -3.56 -3.49 14.10
CA ASP A 133 -4.17 -4.82 14.14
C ASP A 133 -3.62 -5.75 13.06
N VAL A 134 -3.25 -5.20 11.90
CA VAL A 134 -2.54 -5.95 10.86
C VAL A 134 -1.08 -6.05 11.30
N ARG A 135 -0.79 -7.05 12.14
CA ARG A 135 0.55 -7.22 12.73
C ARG A 135 1.61 -7.52 11.67
N LYS A 136 1.25 -8.24 10.60
CA LYS A 136 2.14 -8.66 9.52
C LYS A 136 1.37 -8.85 8.21
N ILE A 137 2.02 -8.54 7.09
CA ILE A 137 1.61 -9.03 5.77
C ILE A 137 1.80 -10.55 5.73
N SER A 138 0.87 -11.29 5.11
CA SER A 138 0.93 -12.75 5.14
C SER A 138 2.16 -13.28 4.41
N ARG A 139 2.70 -14.43 4.86
CA ARG A 139 3.80 -15.11 4.15
C ARG A 139 3.44 -15.46 2.71
N LYS A 140 2.19 -15.87 2.45
CA LYS A 140 1.72 -16.19 1.10
C LYS A 140 1.77 -14.98 0.18
N THR A 141 1.39 -13.79 0.68
CA THR A 141 1.48 -12.53 -0.07
C THR A 141 2.92 -12.16 -0.36
N ILE A 142 3.80 -12.30 0.64
CA ILE A 142 5.23 -12.03 0.49
C ILE A 142 5.84 -12.96 -0.57
N THR A 143 5.59 -14.27 -0.49
CA THR A 143 6.09 -15.25 -1.46
C THR A 143 5.59 -14.96 -2.87
N GLU A 144 4.28 -14.71 -3.03
CA GLU A 144 3.69 -14.40 -4.33
C GLU A 144 4.31 -13.13 -4.93
N ALA A 145 4.43 -12.06 -4.13
CA ALA A 145 5.00 -10.79 -4.57
C ALA A 145 6.49 -10.93 -4.94
N THR A 146 7.28 -11.61 -4.10
CA THR A 146 8.70 -11.86 -4.37
C THR A 146 8.90 -12.70 -5.63
N SER A 147 8.08 -13.72 -5.88
CA SER A 147 8.17 -14.53 -7.10
C SER A 147 7.89 -13.73 -8.38
N ARG A 148 7.24 -12.56 -8.25
CA ARG A 148 6.85 -11.66 -9.35
C ARG A 148 7.72 -10.41 -9.43
N ASP A 149 8.78 -10.34 -8.64
CA ASP A 149 9.67 -9.19 -8.51
C ASP A 149 8.98 -7.89 -8.05
N ILE A 150 7.99 -8.01 -7.16
CA ILE A 150 7.22 -6.88 -6.61
C ILE A 150 7.67 -6.56 -5.18
N GLY A 151 7.97 -5.29 -4.93
CA GLY A 151 8.27 -4.77 -3.59
C GLY A 151 7.00 -4.70 -2.73
N VAL A 152 7.05 -5.26 -1.53
CA VAL A 152 5.97 -5.19 -0.54
C VAL A 152 6.40 -4.28 0.59
N TRP A 153 5.66 -3.21 0.77
CA TRP A 153 5.91 -2.22 1.80
C TRP A 153 4.72 -2.12 2.74
N HIS A 154 5.00 -1.78 3.99
CA HIS A 154 3.98 -1.68 5.03
C HIS A 154 4.25 -0.47 5.91
N SER A 155 3.24 0.38 6.04
CA SER A 155 3.18 1.47 7.01
C SER A 155 2.00 1.25 7.95
N ILE A 156 2.20 1.58 9.22
CA ILE A 156 1.21 1.40 10.29
C ILE A 156 0.80 2.77 10.82
N ALA A 157 -0.50 3.01 10.91
CA ALA A 157 -1.07 4.20 11.53
C ALA A 157 -0.93 4.16 13.07
N CYS A 158 -0.46 5.27 13.61
CA CYS A 158 -0.27 5.53 15.03
C CYS A 158 -0.97 6.83 15.44
N GLU A 159 -1.33 6.97 16.71
CA GLU A 159 -1.66 8.28 17.26
C GLU A 159 -0.36 9.05 17.52
N VAL A 160 -0.32 10.34 17.18
CA VAL A 160 0.87 11.20 17.34
C VAL A 160 1.25 11.32 18.81
N ALA A 161 0.25 11.52 19.66
CA ALA A 161 0.36 11.44 21.11
C ALA A 161 -0.76 10.54 21.66
N PRO A 162 -0.52 9.81 22.78
CA PRO A 162 -1.54 8.98 23.38
C PRO A 162 -2.83 9.77 23.60
N LEU A 163 -3.96 9.21 23.14
CA LEU A 163 -5.30 9.75 23.30
C LEU A 163 -5.60 11.08 22.59
N SER A 164 -4.68 11.60 21.76
CA SER A 164 -4.88 12.88 21.06
C SER A 164 -5.92 12.83 19.95
N GLY A 165 -6.21 11.64 19.39
CA GLY A 165 -7.05 11.50 18.20
C GLY A 165 -6.42 12.02 16.90
N ASN A 166 -5.20 12.56 16.97
CA ASN A 166 -4.39 12.91 15.80
C ASN A 166 -3.58 11.68 15.37
N LEU A 167 -3.65 11.34 14.10
CA LEU A 167 -3.05 10.16 13.52
C LEU A 167 -1.84 10.52 12.66
N GLN A 168 -0.91 9.60 12.53
CA GLN A 168 0.21 9.69 11.61
C GLN A 168 0.53 8.28 11.09
N LEU A 169 0.86 8.19 9.80
CA LEU A 169 1.44 6.97 9.27
C LEU A 169 2.90 6.84 9.68
N GLY A 170 3.27 5.69 10.24
CA GLY A 170 4.65 5.37 10.53
C GLY A 170 5.51 5.28 9.27
N GLN A 171 6.82 5.19 9.46
CA GLN A 171 7.73 4.98 8.34
C GLN A 171 7.39 3.68 7.60
N THR A 172 7.45 3.75 6.28
CA THR A 172 7.18 2.62 5.39
C THR A 172 8.34 1.62 5.45
N ALA A 173 8.07 0.39 5.90
CA ALA A 173 9.06 -0.66 6.01
C ALA A 173 8.96 -1.64 4.83
N LEU A 174 10.11 -2.02 4.27
CA LEU A 174 10.20 -3.06 3.25
C LEU A 174 10.09 -4.45 3.87
N ILE A 175 9.10 -5.22 3.44
CA ILE A 175 8.73 -6.50 4.04
C ILE A 175 9.42 -7.68 3.35
N ASN A 176 9.76 -7.54 2.06
CA ASN A 176 10.36 -8.61 1.28
C ASN A 176 11.70 -8.19 0.63
N PRO A 177 12.74 -7.86 1.44
CA PRO A 177 14.00 -7.30 0.93
C PRO A 177 14.71 -8.18 -0.10
N GLY A 178 14.47 -9.50 -0.09
CA GLY A 178 15.01 -10.44 -1.08
C GLY A 178 14.70 -10.08 -2.53
N VAL A 179 13.63 -9.32 -2.79
CA VAL A 179 13.27 -8.89 -4.15
C VAL A 179 14.27 -7.90 -4.75
N TYR A 180 14.97 -7.14 -3.91
CA TYR A 180 15.95 -6.14 -4.31
C TYR A 180 17.40 -6.66 -4.21
N LEU A 181 17.65 -7.63 -3.32
CA LEU A 181 18.96 -8.27 -3.17
C LEU A 181 19.32 -9.15 -4.38
N ARG A 182 18.34 -9.83 -4.99
CA ARG A 182 18.59 -10.77 -6.10
C ARG A 182 19.22 -10.10 -7.33
N ASN A 183 19.04 -8.79 -7.48
CA ASN A 183 19.46 -8.03 -8.65
C ASN A 183 20.24 -6.74 -8.32
N PHE A 184 20.61 -6.52 -7.04
CA PHE A 184 21.22 -5.26 -6.55
C PHE A 184 20.44 -3.99 -6.91
N ARG A 185 19.11 -4.08 -6.94
CA ARG A 185 18.21 -3.00 -7.38
C ARG A 185 17.65 -2.26 -6.19
N PHE A 186 18.46 -1.51 -5.45
CA PHE A 186 17.94 -0.90 -4.23
C PHE A 186 16.95 0.23 -4.53
N PRO A 187 15.73 0.18 -3.99
CA PRO A 187 14.78 1.26 -4.16
C PRO A 187 15.31 2.48 -3.40
N ARG A 188 15.13 3.67 -3.99
CA ARG A 188 15.09 4.88 -3.16
C ARG A 188 13.85 4.72 -2.28
N GLY A 189 14.03 4.59 -0.97
CA GLY A 189 12.94 4.23 -0.05
C GLY A 189 11.69 5.09 -0.22
N TYR A 190 10.51 4.52 0.08
CA TYR A 190 9.23 5.25 0.00
C TYR A 190 9.05 6.18 1.21
N GLY A 191 9.82 7.27 1.23
CA GLY A 191 9.67 8.37 2.18
C GLY A 191 9.96 8.03 3.66
N GLY A 192 9.89 9.08 4.49
CA GLY A 192 9.91 8.98 5.96
C GLY A 192 8.52 8.72 6.55
N PRO A 193 8.30 8.94 7.86
CA PRO A 193 6.96 8.92 8.43
C PRO A 193 6.04 9.92 7.70
N GLY A 194 4.76 9.58 7.60
CA GLY A 194 3.75 10.46 7.01
C GLY A 194 3.51 11.75 7.82
N THR A 195 2.70 12.67 7.32
CA THR A 195 2.30 13.86 8.09
C THR A 195 1.20 13.55 9.11
N PRO A 196 1.18 14.21 10.28
CA PRO A 196 0.02 14.18 11.17
C PRO A 196 -1.28 14.61 10.47
N GLY A 197 -2.40 13.99 10.83
CA GLY A 197 -3.72 14.29 10.28
C GLY A 197 -4.85 13.67 11.11
N LYS A 198 -6.09 13.86 10.67
CA LYS A 198 -7.29 13.23 11.27
C LYS A 198 -8.04 12.44 10.20
N ILE A 199 -8.87 11.50 10.63
CA ILE A 199 -9.82 10.78 9.77
C ILE A 199 -11.10 11.60 9.55
#